data_AF-A0A068MTG8-F1
#
_entry.id   AF-A0A068MTG8-F1
#
_cell.length_a   1.000
_cell.length_b   1.000
_cell.length_c   1.000
_cell.angle_alpha   90.00
_cell.angle_beta   90.00
_cell.angle_gamma   90.00
#
_symmetry.space_group_name_H-M   'P 1'
#
loop_
_entity.id
_entity.type
_entity.pdbx_description
1 polymer ?
#
loop_
_entity_poly.entity_id
_entity_poly.type
_entity_poly.pdbx_seq_one_letter_code
_entity_poly.pdbx_strand_id
1 'polypeptide(L)'
;MNWNFFPHSLLALAVGAALTPLTPLSASTFTETAIDQTEVIAVARPYGVETTKYDLLVIEQIPGKNKCWDVTAGAPAMVDPLLLNFDFTGHCRRATDSNGYSIRIDGQDYGLDYLLRLVPRGNDLVLVATSRNGRGPELVVGSTKGIGAGFMQVQLNPGWQFTKRTYEGQVLGHYYISGTQAAIFGGSTVSPVNIEQISPEKQEIIAPEPVQSMEEAPAATGPTETETEIIIQQEVPADNQSGMVVEEESVNTVTDVTEESSVAKELETVAPKPAPVPRPNSPRRRTPTPADFRP
;
A
#
# COMPACT_ATOMS: atom_id res chain seq x y z
N MET A 1 93.57 -39.16 -12.26
CA MET A 1 92.80 -39.38 -13.49
C MET A 1 91.52 -38.54 -13.45
N ASN A 2 91.33 -37.70 -14.47
CA ASN A 2 90.16 -36.85 -14.72
C ASN A 2 88.86 -37.62 -14.84
N TRP A 3 87.78 -37.15 -14.19
CA TRP A 3 86.41 -37.28 -14.72
C TRP A 3 85.66 -35.96 -14.49
N ASN A 4 85.44 -35.22 -15.58
CA ASN A 4 84.49 -34.10 -15.69
C ASN A 4 83.06 -34.62 -15.50
N PHE A 5 82.24 -33.93 -14.71
CA PHE A 5 80.79 -34.04 -14.78
C PHE A 5 80.15 -32.64 -14.88
N PHE A 6 79.21 -32.55 -15.82
CA PHE A 6 78.56 -31.36 -16.37
C PHE A 6 77.75 -30.55 -15.34
N PRO A 7 77.73 -29.20 -15.42
CA PRO A 7 76.76 -28.40 -14.69
C PRO A 7 75.40 -28.47 -15.39
N HIS A 8 74.39 -29.04 -14.72
CA HIS A 8 73.00 -28.93 -15.15
C HIS A 8 72.51 -27.50 -14.84
N SER A 9 72.22 -26.73 -15.90
CA SER A 9 71.49 -25.47 -15.77
C SER A 9 70.04 -25.76 -15.36
N LEU A 10 69.70 -25.46 -14.11
CA LEU A 10 68.32 -25.41 -13.64
C LEU A 10 67.70 -24.08 -14.08
N LEU A 11 66.91 -24.14 -15.17
CA LEU A 11 66.06 -23.04 -15.60
C LEU A 11 64.85 -22.96 -14.66
N ALA A 12 64.87 -22.04 -13.70
CA ALA A 12 63.74 -21.79 -12.81
C ALA A 12 62.65 -20.98 -13.55
N LEU A 13 61.57 -21.64 -13.95
CA LEU A 13 60.39 -20.99 -14.52
C LEU A 13 59.54 -20.41 -13.38
N ALA A 14 59.73 -19.12 -13.08
CA ALA A 14 58.91 -18.40 -12.11
C ALA A 14 57.53 -18.10 -12.73
N VAL A 15 56.51 -18.86 -12.35
CA VAL A 15 55.11 -18.56 -12.71
C VAL A 15 54.63 -17.44 -11.78
N GLY A 16 54.65 -16.21 -12.29
CA GLY A 16 54.07 -15.05 -11.59
C GLY A 16 52.55 -15.15 -11.56
N ALA A 17 51.98 -15.53 -10.42
CA ALA A 17 50.55 -15.41 -10.19
C ALA A 17 50.19 -13.92 -10.05
N ALA A 18 49.57 -13.36 -11.07
CA ALA A 18 48.98 -12.03 -11.00
C ALA A 18 47.79 -12.06 -10.02
N LEU A 19 48.03 -11.63 -8.79
CA LEU A 19 46.99 -11.35 -7.81
C LEU A 19 46.28 -10.06 -8.26
N THR A 20 45.26 -10.18 -9.09
CA THR A 20 44.33 -9.07 -9.33
C THR A 20 43.57 -8.82 -8.02
N PRO A 21 43.63 -7.63 -7.43
CA PRO A 21 42.84 -7.33 -6.25
C PRO A 21 41.36 -7.45 -6.62
N LEU A 22 40.68 -8.40 -6.00
CA LEU A 22 39.21 -8.45 -6.00
C LEU A 22 38.75 -7.19 -5.25
N THR A 23 38.37 -6.16 -6.00
CA THR A 23 37.67 -5.04 -5.39
C THR A 23 36.35 -5.56 -4.84
N PRO A 24 36.05 -5.34 -3.55
CA PRO A 24 34.77 -5.75 -3.01
C PRO A 24 33.69 -5.00 -3.81
N LEU A 25 32.78 -5.75 -4.41
CA LEU A 25 31.59 -5.18 -5.01
C LEU A 25 30.76 -4.61 -3.85
N SER A 26 30.76 -3.29 -3.69
CA SER A 26 29.86 -2.63 -2.76
C SER A 26 28.44 -2.97 -3.19
N ALA A 27 27.77 -3.83 -2.43
CA ALA A 27 26.33 -3.96 -2.54
C ALA A 27 25.77 -2.55 -2.31
N SER A 28 25.11 -2.00 -3.33
CA SER A 28 24.43 -0.71 -3.23
C SER A 28 23.48 -0.76 -2.02
N THR A 29 23.80 0.02 -0.98
CA THR A 29 23.00 0.07 0.24
C THR A 29 21.97 1.17 0.10
N PHE A 30 20.71 0.79 -0.01
CA PHE A 30 19.62 1.73 0.14
C PHE A 30 19.54 2.20 1.59
N THR A 31 19.48 3.50 1.78
CA THR A 31 19.18 4.15 3.05
C THR A 31 17.73 4.65 3.04
N GLU A 32 17.34 5.38 4.06
CA GLU A 32 16.03 6.00 4.13
C GLU A 32 16.11 7.46 4.58
N THR A 33 15.12 8.24 4.18
CA THR A 33 14.94 9.63 4.56
C THR A 33 13.58 9.78 5.23
N ALA A 34 13.58 10.37 6.43
CA ALA A 34 12.35 10.71 7.13
C ALA A 34 11.52 11.69 6.30
N ILE A 35 10.21 11.50 6.32
CA ILE A 35 9.24 12.42 5.69
C ILE A 35 8.24 12.90 6.73
N ASP A 36 7.56 14.01 6.43
CA ASP A 36 6.49 14.52 7.28
C ASP A 36 5.31 13.54 7.27
N GLN A 37 4.93 13.05 8.45
CA GLN A 37 3.86 12.06 8.59
C GLN A 37 2.47 12.66 8.31
N THR A 38 2.34 13.99 8.27
CA THR A 38 1.11 14.68 7.89
C THR A 38 0.96 14.78 6.36
N GLU A 39 2.04 14.56 5.61
CA GLU A 39 2.06 14.60 4.15
C GLU A 39 1.94 13.22 3.52
N VAL A 40 1.71 12.16 4.29
CA VAL A 40 1.60 10.79 3.78
C VAL A 40 0.51 10.01 4.50
N ILE A 41 -0.24 9.21 3.75
CA ILE A 41 -1.34 8.40 4.27
C ILE A 41 -1.31 6.99 3.67
N ALA A 42 -1.56 5.97 4.50
CA ALA A 42 -1.94 4.64 4.03
C ALA A 42 -3.46 4.57 3.92
N VAL A 43 -3.93 4.05 2.79
CA VAL A 43 -5.34 3.96 2.43
C VAL A 43 -5.65 2.51 2.06
N ALA A 44 -6.68 1.95 2.67
CA ALA A 44 -7.32 0.74 2.22
C ALA A 44 -8.23 1.09 1.05
N ARG A 45 -7.81 0.74 -0.17
CA ARG A 45 -8.58 0.98 -1.39
C ARG A 45 -9.37 -0.27 -1.76
N PRO A 46 -10.70 -0.19 -1.90
CA PRO A 46 -11.49 -1.29 -2.42
C PRO A 46 -11.19 -1.46 -3.92
N TYR A 47 -11.15 -2.71 -4.39
CA TYR A 47 -10.98 -3.02 -5.80
C TYR A 47 -11.77 -4.26 -6.23
N GLY A 48 -11.96 -4.42 -7.54
CA GLY A 48 -12.74 -5.49 -8.11
C GLY A 48 -14.24 -5.18 -8.14
N VAL A 49 -15.00 -6.08 -8.78
CA VAL A 49 -16.47 -5.97 -8.89
C VAL A 49 -17.18 -6.22 -7.56
N GLU A 50 -16.51 -6.93 -6.65
CA GLU A 50 -16.96 -7.17 -5.28
C GLU A 50 -16.30 -6.15 -4.35
N THR A 51 -17.08 -5.47 -3.51
CA THR A 51 -16.57 -4.47 -2.54
C THR A 51 -15.92 -5.11 -1.30
N THR A 52 -15.33 -6.30 -1.46
CA THR A 52 -14.77 -7.13 -0.36
C THR A 52 -13.24 -7.28 -0.46
N LYS A 53 -12.64 -6.83 -1.56
CA LYS A 53 -11.19 -6.91 -1.78
C LYS A 53 -10.56 -5.54 -1.61
N TYR A 54 -9.41 -5.51 -0.96
CA TYR A 54 -8.71 -4.28 -0.59
C TYR A 54 -7.22 -4.39 -0.87
N ASP A 55 -6.63 -3.34 -1.43
CA ASP A 55 -5.19 -3.18 -1.56
C ASP A 55 -4.71 -1.93 -0.85
N LEU A 56 -3.41 -1.91 -0.53
CA LEU A 56 -2.78 -0.77 0.11
C LEU A 56 -2.44 0.27 -0.96
N LEU A 57 -2.95 1.47 -0.77
CA LEU A 57 -2.57 2.67 -1.49
C LEU A 57 -1.83 3.59 -0.52
N VAL A 58 -0.61 3.99 -0.86
CA VAL A 58 0.08 5.07 -0.15
C VAL A 58 0.01 6.33 -1.01
N ILE A 59 -0.41 7.45 -0.41
CA ILE A 59 -0.50 8.75 -1.08
C ILE A 59 0.41 9.72 -0.32
N GLU A 60 1.22 10.49 -1.04
CA GLU A 60 2.04 11.58 -0.50
C GLU A 60 1.61 12.91 -1.13
N GLN A 61 1.40 13.92 -0.29
CA GLN A 61 1.12 15.29 -0.65
C GLN A 61 2.44 16.01 -0.92
N ILE A 62 2.55 16.72 -2.04
CA ILE A 62 3.67 17.64 -2.23
C ILE A 62 3.30 18.98 -1.56
N PRO A 63 4.13 19.51 -0.64
CA PRO A 63 3.82 20.76 0.05
C PRO A 63 3.58 21.93 -0.91
N GLY A 64 2.58 22.75 -0.59
CA GLY A 64 2.19 23.92 -1.39
C GLY A 64 1.47 23.58 -2.70
N LYS A 65 1.06 22.33 -2.91
CA LYS A 65 0.28 21.88 -4.09
C LYS A 65 -1.17 21.58 -3.71
N ASN A 66 -2.01 21.36 -4.74
CA ASN A 66 -3.38 20.88 -4.59
C ASN A 66 -3.47 19.69 -3.61
N LYS A 67 -4.50 19.69 -2.77
CA LYS A 67 -4.77 18.66 -1.77
C LYS A 67 -5.03 17.32 -2.45
N CYS A 68 -4.31 16.27 -2.04
CA CYS A 68 -4.35 14.95 -2.68
C CYS A 68 -5.42 14.02 -2.10
N TRP A 69 -5.83 14.23 -0.85
CA TRP A 69 -6.92 13.49 -0.20
C TRP A 69 -7.60 14.35 0.85
N ASP A 70 -8.80 13.96 1.28
CA ASP A 70 -9.41 14.43 2.52
C ASP A 70 -9.73 13.27 3.45
N VAL A 71 -9.86 13.54 4.76
CA VAL A 71 -10.21 12.53 5.76
C VAL A 71 -11.44 12.98 6.54
N THR A 72 -12.49 12.17 6.51
CA THR A 72 -13.63 12.30 7.42
C THR A 72 -13.40 11.38 8.61
N ALA A 73 -13.32 11.97 9.80
CA ALA A 73 -13.12 11.22 11.04
C ALA A 73 -14.26 10.22 11.30
N GLY A 74 -13.93 9.06 11.86
CA GLY A 74 -14.87 7.98 12.12
C GLY A 74 -14.17 6.68 12.50
N ALA A 75 -14.95 5.60 12.59
CA ALA A 75 -14.48 4.23 12.82
C ALA A 75 -15.16 3.28 11.81
N PRO A 76 -14.64 3.19 10.57
CA PRO A 76 -13.34 3.68 10.10
C PRO A 76 -13.35 5.17 9.71
N ALA A 77 -12.16 5.78 9.68
CA ALA A 77 -11.99 7.10 9.06
C ALA A 77 -12.03 6.95 7.52
N MET A 78 -12.90 7.70 6.88
CA MET A 78 -13.13 7.63 5.42
C MET A 78 -12.22 8.60 4.69
N VAL A 79 -11.64 8.14 3.58
CA VAL A 79 -10.72 8.94 2.75
C VAL A 79 -11.42 9.32 1.45
N ASP A 80 -11.42 10.60 1.11
CA ASP A 80 -11.79 11.06 -0.23
C ASP A 80 -10.52 11.26 -1.07
N PRO A 81 -10.26 10.44 -2.10
CA PRO A 81 -9.05 10.53 -2.92
C PRO A 81 -9.15 11.66 -3.95
N LEU A 82 -9.04 12.91 -3.50
CA LEU A 82 -9.14 14.12 -4.32
C LEU A 82 -8.23 14.13 -5.56
N LEU A 83 -7.08 13.43 -5.50
CA LEU A 83 -6.17 13.25 -6.65
C LEU A 83 -6.82 12.62 -7.89
N LEU A 84 -7.99 11.99 -7.76
CA LEU A 84 -8.73 11.42 -8.89
C LEU A 84 -9.50 12.48 -9.70
N ASN A 85 -9.61 13.71 -9.18
CA ASN A 85 -10.40 14.78 -9.76
C ASN A 85 -9.58 15.79 -10.59
N PHE A 86 -8.27 15.58 -10.72
CA PHE A 86 -7.37 16.47 -11.48
C PHE A 86 -6.10 15.74 -11.94
N ASP A 87 -5.28 16.39 -12.78
CA ASP A 87 -3.95 15.88 -13.10
C ASP A 87 -3.03 16.01 -11.88
N PHE A 88 -2.85 14.91 -11.17
CA PHE A 88 -2.05 14.85 -9.95
C PHE A 88 -0.54 14.98 -10.20
N THR A 89 -0.07 15.02 -11.46
CA THR A 89 1.36 15.07 -11.82
C THR A 89 2.05 16.28 -11.21
N GLY A 90 3.03 16.05 -10.33
CA GLY A 90 3.73 17.15 -9.63
C GLY A 90 2.97 17.76 -8.46
N HIS A 91 1.79 17.23 -8.12
CA HIS A 91 0.98 17.59 -6.94
C HIS A 91 0.96 16.48 -5.89
N CYS A 92 0.84 15.23 -6.34
CA CYS A 92 0.75 14.06 -5.49
C CYS A 92 1.73 12.98 -5.95
N ARG A 93 2.18 12.14 -5.02
CA ARG A 93 2.81 10.86 -5.36
C ARG A 93 1.93 9.73 -4.84
N ARG A 94 1.99 8.58 -5.52
CA ARG A 94 1.21 7.39 -5.16
C ARG A 94 2.03 6.12 -5.33
N ALA A 95 1.88 5.20 -4.39
CA ALA A 95 2.29 3.81 -4.53
C ALA A 95 1.04 2.93 -4.47
N THR A 96 0.74 2.27 -5.59
CA THR A 96 -0.52 1.54 -5.80
C THR A 96 -0.36 0.02 -5.77
N ASP A 97 0.87 -0.47 -5.61
CA ASP A 97 1.18 -1.90 -5.60
C ASP A 97 2.42 -2.19 -4.75
N SER A 98 2.70 -3.49 -4.57
CA SER A 98 3.78 -3.99 -3.71
C SER A 98 5.20 -3.58 -4.12
N ASN A 99 5.41 -2.99 -5.30
CA ASN A 99 6.72 -2.46 -5.69
C ASN A 99 6.95 -1.04 -5.15
N GLY A 100 5.88 -0.32 -4.80
CA GLY A 100 5.95 1.05 -4.31
C GLY A 100 6.22 1.17 -2.81
N TYR A 101 6.12 0.08 -2.05
CA TYR A 101 6.34 0.08 -0.61
C TYR A 101 6.92 -1.23 -0.07
N SER A 102 7.67 -1.17 1.03
CA SER A 102 8.08 -2.33 1.83
C SER A 102 8.16 -1.98 3.32
N ILE A 103 8.34 -2.98 4.18
CA ILE A 103 8.69 -2.73 5.59
C ILE A 103 10.21 -2.63 5.74
N ARG A 104 10.66 -1.78 6.66
CA ARG A 104 12.07 -1.68 7.05
C ARG A 104 12.18 -1.70 8.57
N ILE A 105 12.95 -2.63 9.11
CA ILE A 105 13.07 -2.78 10.57
C ILE A 105 14.55 -2.73 10.95
N ASP A 106 14.89 -1.87 11.92
CA ASP A 106 16.27 -1.65 12.38
C ASP A 106 17.25 -1.39 11.22
N GLY A 107 16.79 -0.65 10.20
CA GLY A 107 17.59 -0.31 9.02
C GLY A 107 17.73 -1.44 7.99
N GLN A 108 17.09 -2.60 8.17
CA GLN A 108 17.07 -3.68 7.19
C GLN A 108 15.80 -3.59 6.32
N ASP A 109 15.96 -3.58 5.00
CA ASP A 109 14.84 -3.66 4.03
C ASP A 109 14.36 -5.13 3.91
N TYR A 110 13.06 -5.34 4.08
CA TYR A 110 12.42 -6.65 3.99
C TYR A 110 11.50 -6.77 2.76
N GLY A 111 11.62 -5.91 1.75
CA GLY A 111 10.76 -5.92 0.56
C GLY A 111 10.79 -7.22 -0.25
N LEU A 112 11.88 -7.98 -0.15
CA LEU A 112 12.02 -9.31 -0.78
C LEU A 112 11.54 -10.46 0.11
N ASP A 113 11.33 -10.22 1.41
CA ASP A 113 11.00 -11.24 2.41
C ASP A 113 9.54 -11.18 2.85
N TYR A 114 8.95 -9.98 2.84
CA TYR A 114 7.59 -9.72 3.31
C TYR A 114 6.71 -9.10 2.22
N LEU A 115 5.40 -9.34 2.37
CA LEU A 115 4.34 -8.72 1.60
C LEU A 115 3.41 -7.97 2.52
N LEU A 116 3.17 -6.69 2.24
CA LEU A 116 2.15 -5.89 2.91
C LEU A 116 0.77 -6.19 2.30
N ARG A 117 -0.20 -6.54 3.15
CA ARG A 117 -1.56 -6.94 2.76
C ARG A 117 -2.59 -6.40 3.72
N LEU A 118 -3.76 -6.04 3.21
CA LEU A 118 -4.95 -5.79 4.03
C LEU A 118 -5.71 -7.10 4.19
N VAL A 119 -5.98 -7.46 5.44
CA VAL A 119 -6.69 -8.69 5.80
C VAL A 119 -7.91 -8.32 6.64
N PRO A 120 -9.13 -8.67 6.21
CA PRO A 120 -10.31 -8.52 7.03
C PRO A 120 -10.20 -9.35 8.31
N ARG A 121 -10.42 -8.73 9.48
CA ARG A 121 -10.45 -9.40 10.79
C ARG A 121 -11.60 -8.84 11.62
N GLY A 122 -12.68 -9.60 11.74
CA GLY A 122 -13.90 -9.09 12.37
C GLY A 122 -14.42 -7.86 11.63
N ASN A 123 -14.59 -6.75 12.35
CA ASN A 123 -15.08 -5.48 11.80
C ASN A 123 -13.95 -4.52 11.40
N ASP A 124 -12.78 -5.02 11.00
CA ASP A 124 -11.60 -4.20 10.71
C ASP A 124 -10.83 -4.70 9.49
N LEU A 125 -10.13 -3.81 8.80
CA LEU A 125 -9.09 -4.16 7.84
C LEU A 125 -7.73 -3.95 8.49
N VAL A 126 -7.01 -5.05 8.69
CA VAL A 126 -5.70 -5.03 9.35
C VAL A 126 -4.62 -5.06 8.29
N LEU A 127 -3.75 -4.05 8.30
CA LEU A 127 -2.54 -4.03 7.49
C LEU A 127 -1.49 -4.90 8.16
N VAL A 128 -1.14 -6.01 7.50
CA VAL A 128 -0.16 -6.97 7.98
C VAL A 128 0.99 -7.10 6.99
N ALA A 129 2.19 -7.36 7.51
CA ALA A 129 3.30 -7.87 6.73
C ALA A 129 3.40 -9.39 6.93
N THR A 130 3.21 -10.14 5.85
CA THR A 130 3.30 -11.60 5.85
C THR A 130 4.57 -12.06 5.14
N SER A 131 5.27 -13.02 5.74
CA SER A 131 6.46 -13.61 5.13
C SER A 131 6.12 -14.34 3.82
N ARG A 132 6.87 -14.05 2.74
CA ARG A 132 6.67 -14.64 1.41
C ARG A 132 6.91 -16.15 1.38
N ASN A 133 7.80 -16.65 2.23
CA ASN A 133 8.12 -18.07 2.34
C ASN A 133 7.27 -18.80 3.41
N GLY A 134 6.39 -18.07 4.11
CA GLY A 134 5.50 -18.60 5.16
C GLY A 134 6.20 -19.01 6.45
N ARG A 135 7.49 -18.69 6.64
CA ARG A 135 8.28 -19.10 7.82
C ARG A 135 8.51 -17.96 8.82
N GLY A 136 8.36 -16.70 8.40
CA GLY A 136 8.45 -15.55 9.30
C GLY A 136 7.14 -15.30 10.05
N PRO A 137 7.21 -14.61 11.22
CA PRO A 137 6.01 -14.17 11.92
C PRO A 137 5.19 -13.20 11.05
N GLU A 138 3.89 -13.12 11.28
CA GLU A 138 3.10 -12.02 10.75
C GLU A 138 3.30 -10.78 11.64
N LEU A 139 3.52 -9.62 11.02
CA LEU A 139 3.66 -8.36 11.73
C LEU A 139 2.43 -7.50 11.49
N VAL A 140 1.79 -7.02 12.57
CA VAL A 140 0.65 -6.10 12.48
C VAL A 140 1.16 -4.67 12.41
N VAL A 141 0.98 -4.04 11.26
CA VAL A 141 1.52 -2.72 10.94
C VAL A 141 0.52 -1.62 11.24
N GLY A 142 -0.78 -1.87 11.05
CA GLY A 142 -1.83 -0.90 11.27
C GLY A 142 -3.23 -1.47 11.04
N SER A 143 -4.24 -0.62 11.14
CA SER A 143 -5.65 -1.01 10.96
C SER A 143 -6.54 0.19 10.59
N THR A 144 -7.69 -0.07 9.98
CA THR A 144 -8.68 0.97 9.66
C THR A 144 -9.59 1.34 10.83
N LYS A 145 -9.53 0.57 11.94
CA LYS A 145 -10.38 0.71 13.14
C LYS A 145 -11.87 0.57 12.83
N GLY A 146 -12.19 -0.22 11.83
CA GLY A 146 -13.55 -0.32 11.29
C GLY A 146 -13.54 -0.81 9.85
N ILE A 147 -14.69 -1.20 9.33
CA ILE A 147 -14.89 -1.47 7.90
C ILE A 147 -16.05 -0.63 7.38
N GLY A 148 -15.88 -0.08 6.19
CA GLY A 148 -16.83 0.83 5.56
C GLY A 148 -16.77 0.69 4.04
N ALA A 149 -17.77 1.26 3.36
CA ALA A 149 -17.81 1.26 1.91
C ALA A 149 -16.96 2.41 1.36
N GLY A 150 -15.90 2.09 0.62
CA GLY A 150 -15.02 3.08 0.00
C GLY A 150 -13.59 3.04 0.53
N PHE A 151 -12.86 4.13 0.31
CA PHE A 151 -11.47 4.27 0.75
C PHE A 151 -11.43 4.57 2.25
N MET A 152 -10.61 3.85 2.99
CA MET A 152 -10.49 4.01 4.45
C MET A 152 -9.05 4.29 4.82
N GLN A 153 -8.82 5.14 5.82
CA GLN A 153 -7.47 5.40 6.33
C GLN A 153 -7.00 4.20 7.14
N VAL A 154 -5.81 3.69 6.82
CA VAL A 154 -5.08 2.76 7.68
C VAL A 154 -4.24 3.56 8.66
N GLN A 155 -4.58 3.45 9.95
CA GLN A 155 -3.80 4.04 11.03
C GLN A 155 -2.66 3.09 11.39
N LEU A 156 -1.43 3.57 11.26
CA LEU A 156 -0.25 2.80 11.66
C LEU A 156 -0.25 2.59 13.17
N ASN A 157 0.13 1.38 13.60
CA ASN A 157 0.33 1.09 15.01
C ASN A 157 1.55 1.84 15.55
N PRO A 158 1.62 2.10 16.86
CA PRO A 158 2.79 2.71 17.48
C PRO A 158 4.10 2.00 17.10
N GLY A 159 5.15 2.79 16.88
CA GLY A 159 6.47 2.31 16.46
C GLY A 159 6.66 2.18 14.94
N TRP A 160 5.58 2.29 14.15
CA TRP A 160 5.65 2.37 12.71
C TRP A 160 5.50 3.82 12.21
N GLN A 161 6.25 4.16 11.18
CA GLN A 161 6.20 5.46 10.50
C GLN A 161 6.54 5.31 9.01
N PHE A 162 6.19 6.29 8.19
CA PHE A 162 6.66 6.34 6.82
C PHE A 162 8.05 6.97 6.69
N THR A 163 8.88 6.40 5.82
CA THR A 163 10.10 7.04 5.31
C THR A 163 10.19 6.78 3.81
N LYS A 164 11.18 7.37 3.14
CA LYS A 164 11.42 7.14 1.71
C LYS A 164 12.78 6.52 1.48
N ARG A 165 12.84 5.60 0.52
CA ARG A 165 14.10 5.00 0.07
C ARG A 165 15.02 6.07 -0.50
N THR A 166 16.28 6.01 -0.13
CA THR A 166 17.32 6.92 -0.61
C THR A 166 18.49 6.12 -1.15
N TYR A 167 19.05 6.59 -2.27
CA TYR A 167 20.24 6.02 -2.89
C TYR A 167 21.20 7.15 -3.24
N GLU A 168 22.44 7.09 -2.74
CA GLU A 168 23.47 8.11 -3.01
C GLU A 168 22.98 9.56 -2.78
N GLY A 169 22.14 9.77 -1.75
CA GLY A 169 21.57 11.07 -1.41
C GLY A 169 20.33 11.47 -2.23
N GLN A 170 19.93 10.68 -3.22
CA GLN A 170 18.70 10.90 -3.97
C GLN A 170 17.52 10.16 -3.35
N VAL A 171 16.46 10.90 -3.00
CA VAL A 171 15.19 10.35 -2.53
C VAL A 171 14.42 9.74 -3.70
N LEU A 172 14.05 8.48 -3.59
CA LEU A 172 13.35 7.71 -4.62
C LEU A 172 11.84 7.66 -4.37
N GLY A 173 11.10 7.06 -5.30
CA GLY A 173 9.64 6.91 -5.22
C GLY A 173 9.12 5.75 -4.35
N HIS A 174 10.01 5.02 -3.68
CA HIS A 174 9.63 3.87 -2.85
C HIS A 174 9.48 4.30 -1.39
N TYR A 175 8.38 3.90 -0.76
CA TYR A 175 8.11 4.17 0.65
C TYR A 175 8.54 2.99 1.51
N TYR A 176 9.12 3.29 2.67
CA TYR A 176 9.20 2.31 3.73
C TYR A 176 8.11 2.58 4.76
N ILE A 177 7.53 1.52 5.29
CA ILE A 177 6.89 1.55 6.59
C ILE A 177 7.94 1.04 7.58
N SER A 178 8.56 1.98 8.27
CA SER A 178 9.77 1.78 9.05
C SER A 178 9.48 1.75 10.55
N GLY A 179 10.30 1.03 11.30
CA GLY A 179 10.30 1.05 12.76
C GLY A 179 11.52 0.36 13.33
N THR A 180 11.68 0.45 14.65
CA THR A 180 12.66 -0.38 15.36
C THR A 180 11.96 -1.54 16.04
N GLN A 181 12.64 -2.66 16.23
CA GLN A 181 12.05 -3.77 16.99
C GLN A 181 11.60 -3.31 18.39
N ALA A 182 12.40 -2.47 19.05
CA ALA A 182 12.07 -1.91 20.35
C ALA A 182 10.78 -1.07 20.32
N ALA A 183 10.57 -0.23 19.30
CA ALA A 183 9.37 0.60 19.22
C ALA A 183 8.12 -0.20 18.82
N ILE A 184 8.26 -1.16 17.89
CA ILE A 184 7.15 -1.99 17.38
C ILE A 184 6.65 -2.97 18.44
N PHE A 185 7.56 -3.61 19.18
CA PHE A 185 7.22 -4.66 20.16
C PHE A 185 7.23 -4.18 21.61
N GLY A 186 7.82 -3.00 21.89
CA GLY A 186 7.94 -2.44 23.23
C GLY A 186 6.76 -1.58 23.68
N GLY A 187 5.72 -1.44 22.86
CA GLY A 187 4.54 -0.57 23.10
C GLY A 187 3.63 -0.94 24.28
N SER A 188 4.10 -1.70 25.27
CA SER A 188 3.42 -1.96 26.54
C SER A 188 4.08 -1.25 27.73
N THR A 189 4.85 -0.18 27.51
CA THR A 189 5.29 0.69 28.59
C THR A 189 4.37 1.89 28.68
N VAL A 190 3.39 1.78 29.58
CA VAL A 190 2.68 2.94 30.14
C VAL A 190 3.75 3.95 30.55
N SER A 191 3.78 5.12 29.93
CA SER A 191 4.64 6.21 30.40
C SER A 191 4.20 6.55 31.83
N PRO A 192 5.10 6.61 32.83
CA PRO A 192 4.72 7.09 34.14
C PRO A 192 4.25 8.54 33.97
N VAL A 193 2.99 8.80 34.34
CA VAL A 193 2.49 10.17 34.51
C VAL A 193 3.41 10.86 35.51
N ASN A 194 4.16 11.85 35.06
CA ASN A 194 4.92 12.74 35.92
C ASN A 194 3.93 13.64 36.67
N ILE A 195 3.48 13.20 37.86
CA ILE A 195 2.70 14.05 38.78
C ILE A 195 3.67 14.95 39.51
N GLU A 196 4.17 15.97 38.81
CA GLU A 196 4.90 17.05 39.45
C GLU A 196 4.68 18.34 38.66
N GLN A 197 3.42 18.81 38.66
CA GLN A 197 3.02 20.22 38.55
C GLN A 197 1.48 20.35 38.50
N ILE A 198 0.85 20.19 39.66
CA ILE A 198 -0.45 20.80 39.95
C ILE A 198 -0.28 21.68 41.19
N SER A 199 -0.03 22.96 40.94
CA SER A 199 -0.14 24.03 41.93
C SER A 199 -1.63 24.37 42.10
N PRO A 200 -2.15 24.53 43.33
CA PRO A 200 -3.59 24.67 43.55
C PRO A 200 -4.02 26.12 43.30
N GLU A 201 -4.55 26.40 42.11
CA GLU A 201 -5.29 27.64 41.87
C GLU A 201 -6.75 27.44 42.29
N LYS A 202 -7.07 27.97 43.47
CA LYS A 202 -8.37 28.37 44.01
C LYS A 202 -9.61 28.09 43.12
N GLN A 203 -10.25 26.94 43.29
CA GLN A 203 -11.63 26.74 42.87
C GLN A 203 -12.60 27.28 43.93
N GLU A 204 -13.40 28.26 43.53
CA GLU A 204 -14.49 28.84 44.29
C GLU A 204 -15.65 27.84 44.39
N ILE A 205 -16.01 27.48 45.63
CA ILE A 205 -17.03 26.48 45.96
C ILE A 205 -18.40 27.16 45.92
N ILE A 206 -19.24 26.82 44.94
CA ILE A 206 -20.67 27.12 44.98
C ILE A 206 -21.34 26.02 45.83
N ALA A 207 -21.98 26.42 46.93
CA ALA A 207 -22.69 25.53 47.84
C ALA A 207 -24.02 25.04 47.23
N PRO A 208 -24.45 23.79 47.47
CA PRO A 208 -25.77 23.32 47.08
C PRO A 208 -26.85 23.72 48.10
N GLU A 209 -27.99 24.19 47.61
CA GLU A 209 -29.23 24.42 48.39
C GLU A 209 -29.84 23.09 48.91
N PRO A 210 -30.60 23.13 50.03
CA PRO A 210 -31.07 21.93 50.72
C PRO A 210 -32.31 21.31 50.07
N VAL A 211 -32.27 19.99 49.94
CA VAL A 211 -33.39 19.14 49.47
C VAL A 211 -34.38 18.93 50.63
N GLN A 212 -35.64 19.31 50.45
CA GLN A 212 -36.74 18.93 51.35
C GLN A 212 -37.40 17.63 50.90
N SER A 213 -37.59 16.74 51.88
CA SER A 213 -38.19 15.41 51.82
C SER A 213 -39.70 15.48 52.06
N MET A 214 -40.52 14.77 51.27
CA MET A 214 -41.87 14.32 51.65
C MET A 214 -42.22 12.98 50.96
N GLU A 215 -42.08 11.92 51.74
CA GLU A 215 -43.00 10.81 52.06
C GLU A 215 -44.11 10.31 51.08
N GLU A 216 -43.96 9.03 50.73
CA GLU A 216 -44.91 7.88 50.79
C GLU A 216 -46.12 7.72 49.83
N ALA A 217 -46.28 6.45 49.41
CA ALA A 217 -47.21 5.89 48.43
C ALA A 217 -48.64 5.64 49.00
N PRO A 218 -49.61 5.16 48.20
CA PRO A 218 -49.70 3.72 47.93
C PRO A 218 -50.21 3.32 46.52
N ALA A 219 -50.08 2.02 46.25
CA ALA A 219 -50.45 1.29 45.04
C ALA A 219 -51.97 1.16 44.79
N ALA A 220 -52.37 1.02 43.51
CA ALA A 220 -53.43 0.10 43.06
C ALA A 220 -53.53 0.00 41.51
N THR A 221 -53.50 -1.24 41.02
CA THR A 221 -54.31 -1.85 39.92
C THR A 221 -54.29 -1.29 38.49
N GLY A 222 -53.96 -2.16 37.51
CA GLY A 222 -54.33 -2.03 36.08
C GLY A 222 -55.85 -2.22 35.83
N PRO A 223 -56.35 -2.48 34.58
CA PRO A 223 -55.68 -2.98 33.38
C PRO A 223 -56.08 -2.29 32.03
N THR A 224 -55.60 -2.89 30.93
CA THR A 224 -56.27 -3.01 29.60
C THR A 224 -55.88 -2.06 28.45
N GLU A 225 -55.21 -2.68 27.48
CA GLU A 225 -55.32 -2.59 26.00
C GLU A 225 -55.98 -1.36 25.35
N THR A 226 -55.32 -0.80 24.32
CA THR A 226 -55.91 -0.66 22.98
C THR A 226 -54.80 -0.47 21.95
N GLU A 227 -54.73 -1.44 21.06
CA GLU A 227 -54.01 -1.47 19.78
C GLU A 227 -54.61 -0.41 18.84
N THR A 228 -53.77 0.40 18.18
CA THR A 228 -54.22 1.21 17.04
C THR A 228 -53.19 1.11 15.92
N GLU A 229 -53.54 0.23 15.00
CA GLU A 229 -53.01 0.04 13.66
C GLU A 229 -53.15 1.35 12.86
N ILE A 230 -52.02 1.94 12.46
CA ILE A 230 -52.00 3.06 11.51
C ILE A 230 -51.66 2.50 10.13
N ILE A 231 -52.71 2.39 9.32
CA ILE A 231 -52.68 2.07 7.90
C ILE A 231 -52.10 3.28 7.15
N ILE A 232 -50.87 3.17 6.63
CA ILE A 232 -50.36 4.10 5.62
C ILE A 232 -50.69 3.53 4.24
N GLN A 233 -51.69 4.12 3.60
CA GLN A 233 -51.88 4.04 2.16
C GLN A 233 -50.83 4.94 1.51
N GLN A 234 -49.97 4.37 0.66
CA GLN A 234 -49.12 5.14 -0.23
C GLN A 234 -49.45 4.76 -1.68
N GLU A 235 -50.06 5.71 -2.38
CA GLU A 235 -50.35 5.67 -3.81
C GLU A 235 -49.06 5.54 -4.63
N VAL A 236 -49.12 4.66 -5.62
CA VAL A 236 -48.17 4.51 -6.71
C VAL A 236 -48.66 5.38 -7.87
N PRO A 237 -47.87 6.32 -8.42
CA PRO A 237 -48.14 6.83 -9.74
C PRO A 237 -47.41 5.99 -10.80
N ALA A 238 -48.20 5.65 -11.82
CA ALA A 238 -47.84 4.89 -13.00
C ALA A 238 -46.89 5.64 -13.95
N ASP A 239 -46.04 4.82 -14.58
CA ASP A 239 -45.83 4.70 -16.02
C ASP A 239 -45.69 6.00 -16.85
N ASN A 240 -44.47 6.25 -17.34
CA ASN A 240 -44.28 7.03 -18.55
C ASN A 240 -43.43 6.23 -19.54
N GLN A 241 -44.11 5.74 -20.57
CA GLN A 241 -43.55 5.09 -21.74
C GLN A 241 -42.73 6.09 -22.54
N SER A 242 -41.49 5.72 -22.90
CA SER A 242 -40.81 6.30 -24.05
C SER A 242 -40.28 5.15 -24.90
N GLY A 243 -40.90 4.97 -26.07
CA GLY A 243 -40.39 4.13 -27.13
C GLY A 243 -39.38 4.91 -27.98
N MET A 244 -38.28 4.27 -28.33
CA MET A 244 -37.62 4.41 -29.63
C MET A 244 -36.60 3.28 -29.76
N VAL A 245 -36.91 2.27 -30.57
CA VAL A 245 -36.39 2.05 -31.93
C VAL A 245 -34.92 1.61 -31.93
N VAL A 246 -34.77 0.35 -32.32
CA VAL A 246 -33.58 -0.35 -32.76
C VAL A 246 -33.04 0.30 -34.02
N GLU A 247 -31.77 0.70 -34.05
CA GLU A 247 -30.98 0.73 -35.29
C GLU A 247 -29.57 0.21 -35.00
N GLU A 248 -29.25 -0.91 -35.65
CA GLU A 248 -27.90 -1.42 -35.90
C GLU A 248 -27.28 -0.71 -37.11
N GLU A 249 -25.98 -0.99 -37.32
CA GLU A 249 -25.12 -0.64 -38.48
C GLU A 249 -24.52 0.78 -38.44
N SER A 250 -23.28 1.04 -38.82
CA SER A 250 -22.28 0.25 -39.55
C SER A 250 -20.88 0.83 -39.30
N VAL A 251 -19.89 -0.06 -39.42
CA VAL A 251 -18.47 0.22 -39.60
C VAL A 251 -18.25 1.06 -40.85
N ASN A 252 -17.41 2.09 -40.78
CA ASN A 252 -16.77 2.63 -41.98
C ASN A 252 -15.29 2.91 -41.75
N THR A 253 -14.53 2.51 -42.77
CA THR A 253 -13.07 2.50 -42.85
C THR A 253 -12.64 3.41 -44.01
N VAL A 254 -11.43 3.99 -43.88
CA VAL A 254 -10.52 4.51 -44.91
C VAL A 254 -10.74 5.94 -45.43
N THR A 255 -9.70 6.78 -45.28
CA THR A 255 -8.81 7.42 -46.31
C THR A 255 -8.05 8.55 -45.60
N ASP A 256 -6.76 8.43 -45.31
CA ASP A 256 -5.60 8.75 -46.16
C ASP A 256 -5.66 10.12 -46.86
N VAL A 257 -4.83 11.06 -46.37
CA VAL A 257 -4.28 12.18 -47.14
C VAL A 257 -2.88 12.52 -46.58
N THR A 258 -1.87 12.33 -47.42
CA THR A 258 -0.49 12.85 -47.38
C THR A 258 -0.50 14.39 -47.59
N GLU A 259 0.38 15.24 -47.05
CA GLU A 259 1.80 15.42 -47.39
C GLU A 259 2.45 16.51 -46.49
N GLU A 260 3.75 16.30 -46.22
CA GLU A 260 4.90 17.23 -46.17
C GLU A 260 4.87 18.61 -45.46
N SER A 261 5.83 18.85 -44.55
CA SER A 261 7.12 19.44 -44.95
C SER A 261 8.08 19.74 -43.78
N SER A 262 9.29 19.19 -43.94
CA SER A 262 10.66 19.58 -43.53
C SER A 262 10.94 20.56 -42.37
N VAL A 263 11.83 20.14 -41.45
CA VAL A 263 13.17 20.76 -41.22
C VAL A 263 14.12 19.69 -40.64
N ALA A 264 15.25 19.46 -41.33
CA ALA A 264 16.28 18.50 -40.97
C ALA A 264 17.18 18.98 -39.84
N LYS A 265 17.56 18.07 -38.93
CA LYS A 265 18.76 18.22 -38.10
C LYS A 265 19.52 16.90 -38.05
N GLU A 266 20.75 16.99 -38.51
CA GLU A 266 21.78 15.96 -38.65
C GLU A 266 22.06 15.24 -37.31
N LEU A 267 21.92 13.91 -37.29
CA LEU A 267 22.49 13.06 -36.23
C LEU A 267 22.75 11.65 -36.79
N GLU A 268 23.92 11.13 -36.45
CA GLU A 268 24.54 9.89 -36.94
C GLU A 268 23.60 8.67 -37.00
N THR A 269 23.56 8.02 -38.17
CA THR A 269 22.93 6.72 -38.39
C THR A 269 23.71 5.59 -37.71
N VAL A 270 23.26 5.18 -36.52
CA VAL A 270 23.54 3.84 -35.98
C VAL A 270 22.47 2.91 -36.54
N ALA A 271 22.89 1.89 -37.31
CA ALA A 271 21.99 0.90 -37.88
C ALA A 271 21.18 0.16 -36.78
N PRO A 272 19.86 -0.02 -36.94
CA PRO A 272 19.05 -0.72 -35.95
C PRO A 272 19.39 -2.22 -35.95
N LYS A 273 19.58 -2.75 -34.74
CA LYS A 273 19.73 -4.19 -34.48
C LYS A 273 18.50 -4.94 -35.03
N PRO A 274 18.66 -6.05 -35.78
CA PRO A 274 17.53 -6.79 -36.33
C PRO A 274 16.65 -7.36 -35.21
N ALA A 275 15.33 -7.30 -35.42
CA ALA A 275 14.34 -7.86 -34.52
C ALA A 275 14.53 -9.38 -34.35
N PRO A 276 14.27 -9.94 -33.15
CA PRO A 276 14.36 -11.38 -32.94
C PRO A 276 13.30 -12.12 -33.76
N VAL A 277 13.74 -13.13 -34.50
CA VAL A 277 12.88 -14.04 -35.27
C VAL A 277 11.92 -14.79 -34.32
N PRO A 278 10.60 -14.81 -34.60
CA PRO A 278 9.66 -15.59 -33.79
C PRO A 278 9.97 -17.08 -33.93
N ARG A 279 10.09 -17.78 -32.79
CA ARG A 279 10.30 -19.23 -32.76
C ARG A 279 9.02 -19.93 -33.25
N PRO A 280 9.13 -21.05 -34.00
CA PRO A 280 7.98 -21.85 -34.37
C PRO A 280 7.31 -22.42 -33.11
N ASN A 281 5.97 -22.37 -33.08
CA ASN A 281 5.18 -22.92 -31.99
C ASN A 281 5.43 -24.43 -31.84
N SER A 282 5.81 -24.85 -30.64
CA SER A 282 5.87 -26.26 -30.27
C SER A 282 4.52 -26.94 -30.51
N PRO A 283 4.47 -28.16 -31.06
CA PRO A 283 3.21 -28.86 -31.29
C PRO A 283 2.47 -29.08 -29.97
N ARG A 284 1.19 -28.66 -29.92
CA ARG A 284 0.30 -28.91 -28.78
C ARG A 284 0.24 -30.40 -28.51
N ARG A 285 0.69 -30.80 -27.31
CA ARG A 285 0.49 -32.14 -26.77
C ARG A 285 -1.01 -32.40 -26.70
N ARG A 286 -1.51 -33.43 -27.40
CA ARG A 286 -2.90 -33.86 -27.28
C ARG A 286 -3.16 -34.30 -25.85
N THR A 287 -4.24 -33.81 -25.27
CA THR A 287 -4.76 -34.31 -23.99
C THR A 287 -5.21 -35.76 -24.22
N PRO A 288 -4.72 -36.74 -23.43
CA PRO A 288 -5.16 -38.12 -23.59
C PRO A 288 -6.66 -38.23 -23.27
N THR A 289 -7.35 -39.02 -24.08
CA THR A 289 -8.78 -39.29 -23.93
C THR A 289 -8.98 -40.52 -23.04
N PRO A 290 -10.13 -40.69 -22.38
CA PRO A 290 -10.39 -41.85 -21.51
C PRO A 290 -10.30 -43.23 -22.21
N ALA A 291 -10.19 -43.28 -23.53
CA ALA A 291 -9.95 -44.50 -24.30
C ALA A 291 -8.47 -44.95 -24.30
N ASP A 292 -7.53 -44.07 -23.92
CA ASP A 292 -6.09 -44.34 -23.91
C ASP A 292 -5.63 -45.10 -22.63
N PHE A 293 -6.55 -45.36 -21.70
CA PHE A 293 -6.31 -46.10 -20.47
C PHE A 293 -7.30 -47.26 -20.34
N ARG A 294 -7.06 -48.35 -21.07
CA ARG A 294 -7.56 -49.68 -20.70
C ARG A 294 -6.44 -50.72 -20.80
N PRO A 295 -6.36 -51.66 -19.85
CA PRO A 295 -5.38 -52.74 -19.87
C PRO A 295 -5.65 -53.75 -20.99
#